data_AF-A0A2U2BNL8-F1
#
_entry.id   AF-A0A2U2BNL8-F1
#
_cell.length_a   1.000
_cell.length_b   1.000
_cell.length_c   1.000
_cell.angle_alpha   90.00
_cell.angle_beta   90.00
_cell.angle_gamma   90.00
#
_symmetry.space_group_name_H-M   'P 1'
#
loop_
_entity.id
_entity.type
_entity.pdbx_description
1 polymer ?
#
loop_
_entity_poly.entity_id
_entity_poly.type
_entity_poly.pdbx_seq_one_letter_code
_entity_poly.pdbx_strand_id
1 'polypeptide(L)'
;MVEPYEGVGFAVYSYNLMAEVYNDGRAERKNLEQIASDIDASYPWGERYGWRYKAWLRARREFFEEHGLPGLQPRRSLKLNNEFATYR
;
A
#
# COMPACT_ATOMS: atom_id res chain seq x y z
N MET A 1 -24.01 0.38 -13.25
CA MET A 1 -22.57 0.12 -13.42
C MET A 1 -22.24 -1.06 -12.53
N VAL A 2 -21.91 -2.20 -13.11
CA VAL A 2 -21.34 -3.32 -12.35
C VAL A 2 -19.91 -2.89 -12.06
N GLU A 3 -19.63 -2.53 -10.81
CA GLU A 3 -18.25 -2.19 -10.45
C GLU A 3 -17.39 -3.46 -10.64
N PRO A 4 -16.16 -3.36 -11.16
CA PRO A 4 -15.34 -4.49 -11.65
C PRO A 4 -14.91 -5.52 -10.58
N TYR A 5 -15.51 -5.50 -9.38
CA TYR A 5 -15.16 -6.30 -8.22
C TYR A 5 -16.22 -7.32 -7.81
N GLU A 6 -17.28 -7.55 -8.60
CA GLU A 6 -18.19 -8.67 -8.31
C GLU A 6 -17.40 -9.99 -8.34
N GLY A 7 -17.07 -10.51 -7.16
CA GLY A 7 -16.34 -11.77 -6.94
C GLY A 7 -14.90 -11.62 -6.38
N VAL A 8 -14.25 -10.45 -6.50
CA VAL A 8 -12.85 -10.24 -6.08
C VAL A 8 -12.76 -9.03 -5.16
N GLY A 9 -12.41 -9.24 -3.88
CA GLY A 9 -12.34 -8.15 -2.90
C GLY A 9 -11.31 -7.08 -3.26
N PHE A 10 -11.55 -5.82 -2.85
CA PHE A 10 -10.70 -4.66 -3.16
C PHE A 10 -9.21 -4.86 -2.87
N ALA A 11 -8.86 -5.67 -1.86
CA ALA A 11 -7.46 -5.96 -1.52
C ALA A 11 -6.76 -6.80 -2.61
N VAL A 12 -7.45 -7.80 -3.18
CA VAL A 12 -6.90 -8.63 -4.26
C VAL A 12 -6.72 -7.81 -5.53
N TYR A 13 -7.72 -7.00 -5.87
CA TYR A 13 -7.61 -6.07 -7.00
C TYR A 13 -6.42 -5.11 -6.82
N SER A 14 -6.28 -4.54 -5.62
CA SER A 14 -5.18 -3.62 -5.29
C SER A 14 -3.82 -4.29 -5.46
N TYR A 15 -3.67 -5.52 -4.95
CA TYR A 15 -2.42 -6.27 -5.06
C TYR A 15 -2.06 -6.56 -6.52
N ASN A 16 -3.03 -6.99 -7.34
CA ASN A 16 -2.80 -7.24 -8.76
C ASN A 16 -2.37 -5.97 -9.51
N LEU A 17 -3.04 -4.84 -9.25
CA LEU A 17 -2.65 -3.56 -9.85
C LEU A 17 -1.22 -3.15 -9.46
N MET A 18 -0.84 -3.36 -8.19
CA MET A 18 0.53 -3.10 -7.73
C MET A 18 1.55 -3.98 -8.45
N ALA A 19 1.22 -5.26 -8.67
CA ALA A 19 2.07 -6.18 -9.42
C ALA A 19 2.26 -5.76 -10.88
N GLU A 20 1.19 -5.29 -11.54
CA GLU A 20 1.26 -4.74 -12.90
C GLU A 20 2.20 -3.53 -12.96
N VAL A 21 1.95 -2.51 -12.11
CA VAL A 21 2.78 -1.29 -12.06
C VAL A 21 4.23 -1.59 -11.71
N TYR A 22 4.46 -2.54 -10.80
CA TYR A 22 5.81 -2.99 -10.45
C TYR A 22 6.52 -3.61 -11.65
N ASN A 23 5.87 -4.55 -12.36
CA ASN A 23 6.45 -5.22 -13.50
C ASN A 23 6.78 -4.25 -14.63
N ASP A 24 5.88 -3.31 -14.92
CA ASP A 24 6.11 -2.26 -15.90
C ASP A 24 7.29 -1.38 -15.50
N GLY A 25 7.35 -0.93 -14.25
CA GLY A 25 8.46 -0.13 -13.76
C GLY A 25 9.80 -0.87 -13.77
N ARG A 26 9.81 -2.18 -13.49
CA ARG A 26 11.01 -3.02 -13.62
C ARG A 26 11.44 -3.17 -15.08
N ALA A 27 10.49 -3.36 -16.01
CA ALA A 27 10.77 -3.42 -17.44
C ALA A 27 11.36 -2.10 -17.97
N GLU A 28 10.89 -0.97 -17.46
CA GLU A 28 11.41 0.37 -17.74
C GLU A 28 12.72 0.71 -16.99
N ARG A 29 13.25 -0.22 -16.18
CA ARG A 29 14.45 -0.03 -15.34
C ARG A 29 14.35 1.13 -14.35
N LYS A 30 13.13 1.45 -13.88
CA LYS A 30 12.93 2.40 -12.79
C LYS A 30 13.56 1.88 -11.50
N ASN A 31 13.98 2.80 -10.65
CA ASN A 31 14.43 2.46 -9.30
C ASN A 31 13.23 2.18 -8.37
N LEU A 32 13.48 1.60 -7.20
CA LEU A 32 12.42 1.20 -6.26
C LEU A 32 11.63 2.39 -5.71
N GLU A 33 12.23 3.57 -5.59
CA GLU A 33 11.55 4.78 -5.12
C GLU A 33 10.53 5.29 -6.16
N GLN A 34 10.92 5.27 -7.43
CA GLN A 34 10.04 5.62 -8.56
C GLN A 34 8.88 4.63 -8.66
N ILE A 35 9.16 3.32 -8.57
CA ILE A 35 8.12 2.29 -8.60
C ILE A 35 7.15 2.45 -7.43
N ALA A 36 7.65 2.72 -6.21
CA ALA A 36 6.80 2.96 -5.05
C ALA A 36 5.90 4.19 -5.24
N SER A 37 6.44 5.27 -5.81
CA SER A 37 5.69 6.48 -6.16
C SER A 37 4.63 6.22 -7.22
N ASP A 38 4.97 5.45 -8.27
CA ASP A 38 4.03 5.09 -9.35
C ASP A 38 2.89 4.23 -8.82
N ILE A 39 3.19 3.26 -7.94
CA ILE A 39 2.16 2.49 -7.24
C ILE A 39 1.25 3.42 -6.45
N ASP A 40 1.78 4.34 -5.65
CA ASP A 40 0.96 5.28 -4.89
C ASP A 40 0.10 6.21 -5.76
N ALA A 41 0.56 6.54 -6.97
CA ALA A 41 -0.19 7.33 -7.95
C ALA A 41 -1.31 6.52 -8.64
N SER A 42 -1.15 5.20 -8.76
CA SER A 42 -2.08 4.30 -9.45
C SER A 42 -3.41 4.01 -8.73
N TYR A 43 -3.62 4.57 -7.53
CA TYR A 43 -4.86 4.36 -6.76
C TYR A 43 -6.12 4.72 -7.58
N PRO A 44 -7.03 3.76 -7.85
CA PRO A 44 -8.02 3.91 -8.91
C PRO A 44 -9.32 4.60 -8.45
N TRP A 45 -9.60 4.64 -7.15
CA TRP A 45 -10.93 5.03 -6.63
C TRP A 45 -11.04 6.50 -6.24
N GLY A 46 -10.10 7.33 -6.71
CA GLY A 46 -10.08 8.78 -6.49
C GLY A 46 -9.84 9.13 -5.03
N GLU A 47 -10.91 9.24 -4.25
CA GLU A 47 -10.84 9.66 -2.86
C GLU A 47 -10.12 8.61 -1.98
N ARG A 48 -9.09 9.08 -1.28
CA ARG A 48 -8.24 8.27 -0.40
C ARG A 48 -8.84 8.14 1.00
N TYR A 49 -10.09 7.66 1.07
CA TYR A 49 -10.75 7.33 2.34
C TYR A 49 -11.66 6.11 2.23
N GLY A 50 -12.16 5.65 3.37
CA GLY A 50 -13.15 4.57 3.44
C GLY A 50 -12.55 3.18 3.24
N TRP A 51 -13.44 2.20 3.01
CA TRP A 51 -13.06 0.79 2.96
C TRP A 51 -12.14 0.43 1.80
N ARG A 52 -12.34 1.05 0.63
CA ARG A 52 -11.49 0.87 -0.56
C ARG A 52 -10.05 1.29 -0.28
N TYR A 53 -9.87 2.47 0.32
CA TYR A 53 -8.56 2.96 0.70
C TYR A 53 -7.90 2.11 1.80
N LYS A 54 -8.67 1.63 2.78
CA LYS A 54 -8.14 0.69 3.80
C LYS A 54 -7.66 -0.63 3.18
N ALA A 55 -8.41 -1.18 2.22
CA ALA A 55 -8.02 -2.38 1.50
C ALA A 55 -6.76 -2.16 0.66
N TRP A 56 -6.67 -1.01 -0.01
CA TRP A 56 -5.47 -0.57 -0.73
C TRP A 56 -4.25 -0.50 0.20
N LEU A 57 -4.35 0.18 1.34
CA LEU A 57 -3.23 0.29 2.29
C LEU A 57 -2.79 -1.06 2.85
N ARG A 58 -3.73 -2.00 3.02
CA ARG A 58 -3.40 -3.38 3.44
C ARG A 58 -2.57 -4.08 2.36
N ALA A 59 -3.05 -4.10 1.11
CA ALA A 59 -2.34 -4.71 -0.01
C ALA A 59 -0.97 -4.04 -0.24
N ARG A 60 -0.92 -2.70 -0.19
CA ARG A 60 0.32 -1.91 -0.33
C ARG A 60 1.37 -2.34 0.67
N ARG A 61 0.97 -2.51 1.94
CA ARG A 61 1.89 -2.93 2.98
C ARG A 61 2.51 -4.28 2.66
N GLU A 62 1.67 -5.27 2.39
CA GLU A 62 2.09 -6.64 2.07
C GLU A 62 3.01 -6.65 0.85
N PHE A 63 2.60 -5.98 -0.22
CA PHE A 63 3.36 -5.90 -1.46
C PHE A 63 4.72 -5.21 -1.28
N PHE A 64 4.76 -4.10 -0.54
CA PHE A 64 6.00 -3.35 -0.30
C PHE A 64 6.98 -4.12 0.60
N GLU A 65 6.47 -4.83 1.62
CA GLU A 65 7.28 -5.69 2.49
C GLU A 65 7.89 -6.85 1.66
N GLU A 66 7.12 -7.47 0.76
CA GLU A 66 7.56 -8.56 -0.09
C GLU A 66 8.61 -8.15 -1.13
N HIS A 67 8.45 -6.97 -1.74
CA HIS A 67 9.32 -6.52 -2.84
C HIS A 67 10.44 -5.54 -2.39
N GLY A 68 10.55 -5.27 -1.09
CA GLY A 68 11.53 -4.35 -0.53
C GLY A 68 11.34 -2.89 -0.97
N LEU A 69 10.10 -2.48 -1.22
CA LEU A 69 9.79 -1.11 -1.64
C LEU A 69 9.84 -0.12 -0.45
N PRO A 70 10.38 1.08 -0.65
CA PRO A 70 10.45 2.10 0.40
C PRO A 70 9.07 2.74 0.67
N GLY A 71 8.96 3.49 1.78
CA GLY A 71 7.75 4.28 2.07
C GLY A 71 6.70 3.58 2.94
N LEU A 72 7.09 2.51 3.65
CA LEU A 72 6.29 1.96 4.74
C LEU A 72 6.60 2.64 6.07
N GLN A 73 5.55 3.06 6.77
CA GLN A 73 5.70 3.48 8.16
C GLN A 73 5.83 2.26 9.08
N PRO A 74 6.70 2.33 10.12
CA PRO A 74 6.76 1.30 11.15
C PRO A 74 5.38 1.04 11.75
N ARG A 75 5.05 -0.22 12.08
CA ARG A 75 3.83 -0.52 12.83
C ARG A 75 3.93 0.18 14.18
N ARG A 76 3.05 1.14 14.44
CA ARG A 76 2.90 1.68 15.80
C ARG A 76 2.36 0.57 16.67
N SER A 77 3.17 0.11 17.61
CA SER A 77 2.71 -0.81 18.65
C SER A 77 1.72 -0.07 19.53
N LEU A 78 0.56 -0.67 19.78
CA LEU A 78 -0.43 -0.14 20.72
C LEU A 78 0.07 -0.18 22.19
N LYS A 79 1.22 -0.82 22.45
CA LYS A 79 1.82 -0.95 23.79
C LYS A 79 2.73 0.21 24.21
N LEU A 80 2.99 1.18 23.34
CA LEU A 80 3.82 2.34 23.70
C LEU A 80 2.92 3.45 24.24
N ASN A 81 2.74 3.49 25.58
CA ASN A 81 2.37 4.67 26.38
C ASN A 81 2.39 4.36 27.90
N ASN A 82 3.50 3.84 28.46
CA ASN A 82 3.61 3.85 29.93
C ASN A 82 5.03 3.95 30.53
N GLU A 83 6.05 4.37 29.76
CA GLU A 83 7.43 4.36 30.28
C GLU A 83 8.16 5.71 30.20
N PHE A 84 7.50 6.78 29.74
CA PHE A 84 8.10 8.13 29.71
C PHE A 84 7.52 9.11 30.75
N ALA A 85 6.76 8.62 31.74
CA ALA A 85 6.19 9.44 32.83
C ALA A 85 7.09 9.54 34.08
N THR A 86 8.36 9.14 34.00
CA THR A 86 9.26 9.11 35.17
C THR A 86 10.64 9.66 34.83
N TYR A 87 10.72 10.96 34.53
CA TYR A 87 11.88 11.77 34.92
C TYR A 87 11.38 13.18 35.22
N ARG A 88 11.27 13.47 36.52
CA ARG A 88 11.12 14.80 37.12
C ARG A 88 12.48 15.22 37.65
#